data_AF-A0AAX2F422-F1
#
_entry.id   AF-A0AAX2F422-F1
#
_cell.length_a   1.000
_cell.length_b   1.000
_cell.length_c   1.000
_cell.angle_alpha   90.00
_cell.angle_beta   90.00
_cell.angle_gamma   90.00
#
_symmetry.space_group_name_H-M   'P 1'
#
loop_
_entity.id
_entity.type
_entity.pdbx_description
1 polymer ?
#
loop_
_entity_poly.entity_id
_entity_poly.type
_entity_poly.pdbx_seq_one_letter_code
_entity_poly.pdbx_strand_id
1 'polypeptide(L)'
;MESILWSQGASPTESSTFVINGTIKREKYSESNQKAYDKLISMSEQVLHAKITNLLYKRGLISSYQTKIAHKKGDGIFFKSIYKSLDEAGRNIPYMFYCQTDNIDEAYAIFCRDSKMAGREVYDSEGKMLKLIFNLNKYTLISISLIIIAIIWKIIS
;
A
#
# COMPACT_ATOMS: atom_id res chain seq x y z
N MET A 1 5.04 -12.11 -13.56
CA MET A 1 5.16 -11.21 -12.40
C MET A 1 3.95 -11.42 -11.51
N GLU A 2 4.18 -11.78 -10.26
CA GLU A 2 3.09 -12.00 -9.31
C GLU A 2 2.61 -10.67 -8.70
N SER A 3 1.30 -10.45 -8.65
CA SER A 3 0.67 -9.36 -7.90
C SER A 3 -0.50 -9.87 -7.07
N ILE A 4 -0.63 -9.34 -5.85
CA ILE A 4 -1.71 -9.69 -4.94
C ILE A 4 -2.24 -8.41 -4.32
N LEU A 5 -3.53 -8.15 -4.49
CA LEU A 5 -4.28 -7.16 -3.74
C LEU A 5 -5.29 -7.87 -2.87
N TRP A 6 -5.35 -7.49 -1.59
CA TRP A 6 -6.44 -7.79 -0.68
C TRP A 6 -7.10 -6.50 -0.23
N SER A 7 -8.44 -6.51 -0.16
CA SER A 7 -9.26 -5.43 0.39
C SER A 7 -10.42 -6.02 1.18
N GLN A 8 -10.79 -5.36 2.27
CA GLN A 8 -12.02 -5.70 3.00
C GLN A 8 -13.26 -5.53 2.09
N GLY A 9 -14.30 -6.34 2.34
CA GLY A 9 -15.63 -6.19 1.73
C GLY A 9 -16.27 -4.84 2.09
N ALA A 10 -17.29 -4.40 1.34
CA ALA A 10 -17.97 -3.13 1.59
C ALA A 10 -18.94 -3.19 2.79
N SER A 11 -19.26 -4.38 3.29
CA SER A 11 -20.09 -4.59 4.47
C SER A 11 -19.53 -5.71 5.36
N PRO A 12 -20.02 -5.87 6.60
CA PRO A 12 -19.60 -6.98 7.48
C PRO A 12 -19.93 -8.38 6.93
N THR A 13 -20.93 -8.49 6.05
CA THR A 13 -21.40 -9.76 5.48
C THR A 13 -20.75 -10.08 4.13
N GLU A 14 -20.19 -9.07 3.46
CA GLU A 14 -19.43 -9.26 2.23
C GLU A 14 -18.06 -9.89 2.48
N SER A 15 -17.67 -10.80 1.58
CA SER A 15 -16.34 -11.38 1.59
C SER A 15 -15.29 -10.36 1.21
N SER A 16 -14.05 -10.56 1.68
CA SER A 16 -12.91 -9.78 1.20
C SER A 16 -12.76 -9.92 -0.31
N THR A 17 -12.31 -8.84 -0.96
CA THR A 17 -11.98 -8.86 -2.38
C THR A 17 -10.49 -9.11 -2.54
N PHE A 18 -10.16 -10.11 -3.35
CA PHE A 18 -8.79 -10.38 -3.79
C PHE A 18 -8.67 -10.05 -5.27
N VAL A 19 -7.53 -9.47 -5.67
CA VAL A 19 -7.12 -9.39 -7.07
C VAL A 19 -5.75 -10.04 -7.16
N ILE A 20 -5.68 -11.21 -7.79
CA ILE A 20 -4.46 -12.01 -7.91
C ILE A 20 -4.07 -12.03 -9.38
N ASN A 21 -2.90 -11.49 -9.70
CA ASN A 21 -2.39 -11.36 -11.07
C ASN A 21 -3.41 -10.72 -12.02
N GLY A 22 -4.09 -9.66 -11.56
CA GLY A 22 -5.12 -8.96 -12.34
C GLY A 22 -6.45 -9.72 -12.48
N THR A 23 -6.68 -10.79 -11.72
CA THR A 23 -7.97 -11.52 -11.72
C THR A 23 -8.69 -11.34 -10.38
N ILE A 24 -9.94 -10.87 -10.41
CA ILE A 24 -10.76 -10.72 -9.20
C ILE A 24 -11.18 -12.11 -8.68
N LYS A 25 -10.99 -12.33 -7.38
CA LYS A 25 -11.44 -13.53 -6.64
C LYS A 25 -12.26 -13.08 -5.43
N ARG A 26 -13.54 -13.48 -5.40
CA ARG A 26 -14.51 -13.16 -4.31
C ARG A 26 -15.00 -14.39 -3.55
N GLU A 27 -14.45 -15.56 -3.86
CA GLU A 27 -14.84 -16.82 -3.24
C GLU A 27 -14.54 -16.82 -1.74
N LYS A 28 -15.57 -17.07 -0.94
CA LYS A 28 -15.48 -17.27 0.50
C LYS A 28 -14.79 -18.61 0.77
N TYR A 29 -13.78 -18.64 1.64
CA TYR A 29 -13.01 -19.84 2.02
C TYR A 29 -12.16 -20.49 0.91
N SER A 30 -11.68 -19.71 -0.06
CA SER A 30 -10.75 -20.20 -1.09
C SER A 30 -9.33 -20.42 -0.53
N GLU A 31 -8.77 -21.62 -0.72
CA GLU A 31 -7.38 -21.94 -0.35
C GLU A 31 -6.38 -21.00 -1.04
N SER A 32 -6.67 -20.63 -2.30
CA SER A 32 -5.86 -19.66 -3.04
C SER A 32 -5.86 -18.28 -2.38
N ASN A 33 -7.02 -17.82 -1.89
CA ASN A 33 -7.13 -16.53 -1.21
C ASN A 33 -6.42 -16.58 0.15
N GLN A 34 -6.48 -17.71 0.87
CA GLN A 34 -5.76 -17.88 2.12
C GLN A 34 -4.24 -17.82 1.90
N LYS A 35 -3.70 -18.58 0.94
CA LYS A 35 -2.27 -18.55 0.58
C LYS A 35 -1.80 -17.14 0.18
N ALA A 36 -2.63 -16.42 -0.58
CA ALA A 36 -2.35 -15.05 -0.98
C ALA A 36 -2.31 -14.10 0.23
N TYR A 37 -3.25 -14.27 1.17
CA TYR A 37 -3.30 -13.49 2.40
C TYR A 37 -2.09 -13.78 3.31
N ASP A 38 -1.73 -15.04 3.50
CA ASP A 38 -0.57 -15.45 4.31
C ASP A 38 0.73 -14.84 3.77
N LYS A 39 0.88 -14.80 2.43
CA LYS A 39 2.00 -14.13 1.76
C LYS A 39 2.01 -12.61 2.02
N LEU A 40 0.85 -11.95 2.01
CA LEU A 40 0.77 -10.52 2.34
C LEU A 40 1.19 -10.26 3.80
N ILE A 41 0.82 -11.14 4.72
CA ILE A 41 1.20 -11.02 6.13
C ILE A 41 2.72 -11.19 6.31
N SER A 42 3.33 -12.20 5.70
CA SER A 42 4.78 -12.43 5.84
C SER A 42 5.62 -11.28 5.25
N MET A 43 5.17 -10.69 4.13
CA MET A 43 5.84 -9.53 3.55
C MET A 43 5.74 -8.27 4.42
N SER A 44 4.79 -8.22 5.37
CA SER A 44 4.57 -7.04 6.23
C SER A 44 5.58 -6.91 7.38
N GLU A 45 6.46 -7.89 7.59
CA GLU A 45 7.39 -7.92 8.73
C GLU A 45 8.55 -6.92 8.60
N GLN A 46 9.01 -6.61 7.38
CA GLN A 46 10.17 -5.74 7.14
C GLN A 46 9.76 -4.33 6.67
N VAL A 47 9.09 -3.59 7.55
CA VAL A 47 8.59 -2.24 7.24
C VAL A 47 9.73 -1.23 7.11
N LEU A 48 9.81 -0.56 5.97
CA LEU A 48 10.76 0.54 5.75
C LEU A 48 10.33 1.78 6.53
N HIS A 49 11.31 2.50 7.09
CA HIS A 49 11.17 3.90 7.53
C HIS A 49 9.96 4.20 8.43
N ALA A 50 9.59 3.29 9.33
CA ALA A 50 8.38 3.40 10.16
C ALA A 50 8.25 4.73 10.93
N LYS A 51 9.37 5.30 11.39
CA LYS A 51 9.39 6.62 12.06
C LYS A 51 9.00 7.77 11.12
N ILE A 52 9.43 7.71 9.86
CA ILE A 52 9.10 8.72 8.85
C ILE A 52 7.62 8.61 8.48
N THR A 53 7.11 7.39 8.28
CA THR A 53 5.68 7.18 8.00
C THR A 53 4.80 7.73 9.14
N ASN A 54 5.18 7.50 10.40
CA ASN A 54 4.47 8.08 11.55
C ASN A 54 4.54 9.62 11.58
N LEU A 55 5.69 10.21 11.22
CA LEU A 55 5.82 11.67 11.12
C LEU A 55 4.90 12.25 10.03
N LEU A 56 4.87 11.63 8.85
CA LEU A 56 4.00 12.05 7.74
C LEU A 56 2.52 11.97 8.13
N TYR A 57 2.12 10.92 8.86
CA TYR A 57 0.76 10.79 9.38
C TYR A 57 0.42 11.92 10.36
N LYS A 58 1.27 12.19 11.35
CA LYS A 58 1.07 13.28 12.33
C LYS A 58 1.00 14.67 11.67
N ARG A 59 1.61 14.83 10.49
CA ARG A 59 1.57 16.06 9.69
C ARG A 59 0.40 16.11 8.71
N GLY A 60 -0.46 15.09 8.66
CA GLY A 60 -1.61 15.01 7.75
C GLY A 60 -1.23 14.79 6.28
N LEU A 61 0.00 14.35 5.99
CA LEU A 61 0.49 14.13 4.62
C LEU A 61 0.10 12.74 4.07
N ILE A 62 -0.25 11.81 4.94
CA ILE A 62 -0.85 10.51 4.62
C ILE A 62 -2.10 10.33 5.49
N SER A 63 -3.11 9.62 4.97
CA SER A 63 -4.42 9.53 5.61
C SER A 63 -4.45 8.59 6.81
N SER A 64 -3.50 7.66 6.90
CA SER A 64 -3.58 6.56 7.85
C SER A 64 -2.26 6.19 8.51
N TYR A 65 -2.32 5.98 9.83
CA TYR A 65 -1.25 5.36 10.61
C TYR A 65 -1.02 3.89 10.21
N GLN A 66 -1.97 3.27 9.52
CA GLN A 66 -1.85 1.90 9.00
C GLN A 66 -0.95 1.84 7.75
N THR A 67 -0.55 2.99 7.20
CA THR A 67 0.36 3.07 6.07
C THR A 67 1.66 2.35 6.40
N LYS A 68 1.98 1.33 5.63
CA LYS A 68 3.25 0.60 5.72
C LYS A 68 3.74 0.31 4.32
N ILE A 69 5.05 0.34 4.17
CA ILE A 69 5.74 -0.11 2.97
C ILE A 69 6.86 -1.04 3.38
N ALA A 70 6.98 -2.17 2.69
CA ALA A 70 8.06 -3.12 2.86
C ALA A 70 8.66 -3.42 1.49
N HIS A 71 9.97 -3.66 1.47
CA HIS A 71 10.69 -4.03 0.26
C HIS A 71 11.81 -4.96 0.63
N LYS A 72 11.89 -6.07 -0.10
CA LYS A 72 13.06 -6.92 -0.11
C LYS A 72 13.48 -7.11 -1.56
N LYS A 73 14.72 -6.69 -1.87
CA LYS A 73 15.27 -6.73 -3.23
C LYS A 73 15.19 -8.15 -3.78
N GLY A 74 14.63 -8.31 -4.99
CA GLY A 74 14.39 -9.61 -5.61
C GLY A 74 13.12 -10.35 -5.17
N ASP A 75 12.55 -10.01 -4.01
CA ASP A 75 11.28 -10.61 -3.54
C ASP A 75 10.08 -9.74 -3.94
N GLY A 76 10.18 -8.42 -3.81
CA GLY A 76 9.17 -7.48 -4.29
C GLY A 76 8.81 -6.35 -3.33
N ILE A 77 7.81 -5.58 -3.72
CA ILE A 77 7.33 -4.38 -3.03
C ILE A 77 5.97 -4.68 -2.40
N PHE A 78 5.78 -4.26 -1.16
CA PHE A 78 4.54 -4.39 -0.41
C PHE A 78 4.03 -3.04 0.09
N PHE A 79 2.71 -2.83 0.00
CA PHE A 79 1.99 -1.69 0.57
C PHE A 79 0.87 -2.15 1.48
N LYS A 80 0.58 -1.36 2.51
CA LYS A 80 -0.63 -1.46 3.31
C LYS A 80 -1.09 -0.05 3.64
N SER A 81 -2.37 0.24 3.48
CA SER A 81 -3.00 1.50 3.92
C SER A 81 -4.52 1.32 3.92
N ILE A 82 -5.25 2.43 3.81
CA ILE A 82 -6.70 2.50 3.63
C ILE A 82 -7.01 3.18 2.29
N TYR A 83 -8.17 2.85 1.74
CA TYR A 83 -8.74 3.56 0.60
C TYR A 83 -9.43 4.86 1.02
N LYS A 84 -9.63 5.75 0.03
CA LYS A 84 -10.52 6.91 0.14
C LYS A 84 -11.99 6.50 0.14
N SER A 85 -12.32 5.43 -0.59
CA SER A 85 -13.66 4.84 -0.56
C SER A 85 -13.98 4.28 0.82
N LEU A 86 -15.16 4.62 1.33
CA LEU A 86 -15.68 4.14 2.60
C LEU A 86 -16.53 2.88 2.38
N ASP A 87 -16.67 2.08 3.44
CA ASP A 87 -17.63 0.98 3.51
C ASP A 87 -19.06 1.51 3.74
N GLU A 88 -20.06 0.63 3.73
CA GLU A 88 -21.47 1.01 3.91
C GLU A 88 -21.77 1.70 5.25
N ALA A 89 -20.92 1.48 6.26
CA ALA A 89 -21.03 2.11 7.57
C ALA A 89 -20.21 3.41 7.67
N GLY A 90 -19.65 3.91 6.56
CA GLY A 90 -18.85 5.13 6.52
C GLY A 90 -17.43 4.96 7.07
N ARG A 91 -16.91 3.74 7.15
CA ARG A 91 -15.57 3.45 7.70
C ARG A 91 -14.56 3.29 6.57
N ASN A 92 -13.31 3.64 6.85
CA ASN A 92 -12.22 3.46 5.90
C ASN A 92 -11.97 1.97 5.60
N ILE A 93 -11.78 1.63 4.32
CA ILE A 93 -11.55 0.25 3.87
C ILE A 93 -10.04 -0.01 3.81
N PRO A 94 -9.49 -0.94 4.61
CA PRO A 94 -8.08 -1.29 4.55
C PRO A 94 -7.74 -2.12 3.31
N TYR A 95 -6.47 -2.05 2.92
CA TYR A 95 -5.90 -2.90 1.88
C TYR A 95 -4.48 -3.35 2.21
N MET A 96 -4.09 -4.44 1.57
CA MET A 96 -2.71 -4.92 1.51
C MET A 96 -2.40 -5.30 0.06
N PHE A 97 -1.24 -4.88 -0.42
CA PHE A 97 -0.82 -5.09 -1.79
C PHE A 97 0.62 -5.60 -1.83
N TYR A 98 0.90 -6.52 -2.74
CA TYR A 98 2.23 -7.01 -3.05
C TYR A 98 2.41 -7.11 -4.56
N CYS A 99 3.61 -6.76 -5.04
CA CYS A 99 4.02 -6.95 -6.42
C CYS A 99 5.47 -7.42 -6.49
N GLN A 100 5.73 -8.49 -7.23
CA GLN A 100 7.05 -9.05 -7.46
C GLN A 100 7.83 -8.21 -8.49
N THR A 101 8.25 -7.02 -8.09
CA THR A 101 9.09 -6.09 -8.86
C THR A 101 9.94 -5.26 -7.91
N ASP A 102 11.07 -4.75 -8.38
CA ASP A 102 11.88 -3.73 -7.68
C ASP A 102 11.57 -2.30 -8.16
N ASN A 103 10.66 -2.15 -9.15
CA ASN A 103 10.26 -0.88 -9.71
C ASN A 103 8.99 -0.35 -9.02
N ILE A 104 9.13 0.72 -8.24
CA ILE A 104 8.01 1.33 -7.50
C ILE A 104 6.95 1.95 -8.41
N ASP A 105 7.32 2.48 -9.58
CA ASP A 105 6.36 3.06 -10.51
C ASP A 105 5.50 1.99 -11.16
N GLU A 106 6.10 0.85 -11.50
CA GLU A 106 5.40 -0.33 -12.01
C GLU A 106 4.49 -0.94 -10.93
N ALA A 107 4.99 -1.15 -9.72
CA ALA A 107 4.21 -1.66 -8.60
C ALA A 107 3.00 -0.76 -8.30
N TYR A 108 3.20 0.57 -8.31
CA TYR A 108 2.13 1.53 -8.05
C TYR A 108 1.09 1.55 -9.18
N ALA A 109 1.51 1.46 -10.45
CA ALA A 109 0.57 1.37 -11.58
C ALA A 109 -0.30 0.11 -11.50
N ILE A 110 0.28 -1.03 -11.14
CA ILE A 110 -0.43 -2.30 -10.94
C ILE A 110 -1.40 -2.18 -9.76
N PHE A 111 -0.96 -1.59 -8.65
CA PHE A 111 -1.82 -1.33 -7.50
C PHE A 111 -3.04 -0.49 -7.90
N CYS A 112 -2.86 0.64 -8.57
CA CYS A 112 -3.97 1.49 -9.02
C CYS A 112 -4.95 0.75 -9.93
N ARG A 113 -4.44 -0.06 -10.87
CA ARG A 113 -5.25 -0.90 -11.75
C ARG A 113 -6.08 -1.90 -10.94
N ASP A 114 -5.43 -2.67 -10.07
CA ASP A 114 -6.05 -3.74 -9.30
C ASP A 114 -7.07 -3.16 -8.28
N SER A 115 -6.79 -1.98 -7.69
CA SER A 115 -7.73 -1.25 -6.83
C SER A 115 -8.98 -0.80 -7.59
N LYS A 116 -8.81 -0.29 -8.82
CA LYS A 116 -9.94 0.06 -9.69
C LYS A 116 -10.79 -1.17 -10.02
N MET A 117 -10.16 -2.31 -10.29
CA MET A 117 -10.87 -3.59 -10.49
C MET A 117 -11.64 -4.03 -9.24
N ALA A 118 -11.09 -3.77 -8.05
CA ALA A 118 -11.77 -4.01 -6.78
C ALA A 118 -12.87 -2.97 -6.45
N GLY A 119 -13.08 -1.96 -7.32
CA GLY A 119 -14.06 -0.89 -7.09
C GLY A 119 -13.67 0.05 -5.94
N ARG A 120 -12.37 0.29 -5.75
CA ARG A 120 -11.82 1.10 -4.66
C ARG A 120 -11.11 2.35 -5.17
N GLU A 121 -11.25 3.46 -4.46
CA GLU A 121 -10.60 4.73 -4.79
C GLU A 121 -9.36 4.96 -3.91
N VAL A 122 -8.23 5.28 -4.53
CA VAL A 122 -6.94 5.52 -3.89
C VAL A 122 -6.73 7.03 -3.68
N TYR A 123 -6.01 7.41 -2.62
CA TYR A 123 -5.52 8.78 -2.47
C TYR A 123 -4.31 9.04 -3.37
N ASP A 124 -4.43 9.97 -4.33
CA ASP A 124 -3.31 10.37 -5.20
C ASP A 124 -2.10 10.91 -4.42
N SER A 125 -2.35 11.63 -3.33
CA SER A 125 -1.32 12.13 -2.42
C SER A 125 -0.54 10.99 -1.76
N GLU A 126 -1.22 9.89 -1.39
CA GLU A 126 -0.57 8.71 -0.82
C GLU A 126 0.33 8.02 -1.83
N GLY A 127 -0.04 8.01 -3.12
CA GLY A 127 0.84 7.49 -4.16
C GLY A 127 2.19 8.18 -4.23
N LYS A 128 2.19 9.51 -4.15
CA LYS A 128 3.42 10.32 -4.11
C LYS A 128 4.22 10.03 -2.83
N MET A 129 3.55 9.91 -1.69
CA MET A 129 4.21 9.62 -0.41
C MET A 129 4.78 8.20 -0.35
N LEU A 130 4.09 7.19 -0.90
CA LEU A 130 4.59 5.82 -1.00
C LEU A 130 5.88 5.75 -1.83
N LYS A 131 5.89 6.42 -2.99
CA LYS A 131 7.09 6.53 -3.85
C LYS A 131 8.23 7.25 -3.14
N LEU A 132 7.92 8.29 -2.37
CA LEU A 132 8.92 8.98 -1.55
C LEU A 132 9.53 8.03 -0.52
N ILE A 133 8.71 7.41 0.34
CA ILE A 133 9.19 6.51 1.39
C ILE A 133 10.01 5.35 0.81
N PHE A 134 9.58 4.77 -0.31
CA PHE A 134 10.34 3.74 -1.00
C PHE A 134 11.73 4.22 -1.42
N ASN A 135 11.80 5.37 -2.10
CA ASN A 135 13.06 5.90 -2.62
C ASN A 135 14.00 6.40 -1.51
N LEU A 136 13.48 6.77 -0.33
CA LEU A 136 14.32 7.04 0.83
C LEU A 136 15.16 5.82 1.25
N ASN A 137 14.75 4.60 0.93
CA ASN A 137 15.57 3.40 1.16
C ASN A 137 16.83 3.35 0.28
N LYS A 138 16.85 4.07 -0.86
CA LYS A 138 18.01 4.13 -1.77
C LYS A 138 19.07 5.14 -1.33
N TYR A 139 18.72 6.12 -0.50
CA TYR A 139 19.62 7.18 -0.06
C TYR A 139 19.95 6.97 1.43
N THR A 140 21.23 6.98 1.79
CA THR A 140 21.69 6.77 3.18
C THR A 140 21.08 7.77 4.17
N LEU A 141 20.89 7.32 5.42
CA LEU A 141 20.11 7.97 6.50
C LEU A 141 20.30 9.49 6.70
N ILE A 142 21.48 10.03 6.39
CA ILE A 142 21.85 11.44 6.62
C ILE A 142 21.30 12.35 5.51
N SER A 143 21.24 11.88 4.27
CA SER A 143 20.64 12.62 3.14
C SER A 143 19.12 12.67 3.24
N ILE A 144 18.50 11.68 3.90
CA ILE A 144 17.04 11.53 4.02
C ILE A 144 16.39 12.70 4.76
N SER A 145 16.95 13.12 5.90
CA SER A 145 16.38 14.20 6.71
C SER A 145 16.32 15.53 5.96
N LEU A 146 17.38 15.88 5.22
CA LEU A 146 17.45 17.11 4.42
C LEU A 146 16.55 17.04 3.19
N ILE A 147 16.47 15.89 2.52
CA ILE A 147 15.60 15.67 1.36
C ILE A 147 14.12 15.75 1.78
N ILE A 148 13.74 15.16 2.92
CA ILE A 148 12.36 15.25 3.44
C ILE A 148 12.00 16.70 3.75
N ILE A 149 12.88 17.45 4.44
CA ILE A 149 12.63 18.86 4.75
C ILE A 149 12.45 19.67 3.46
N ALA A 150 13.32 19.46 2.45
CA ALA A 150 13.23 20.15 1.17
C ALA A 150 11.96 19.80 0.38
N ILE A 151 11.53 18.54 0.39
CA ILE A 151 10.32 18.08 -0.31
C ILE A 151 9.06 18.60 0.37
N ILE A 152 8.99 18.54 1.71
CA ILE A 152 7.88 19.12 2.47
C ILE A 152 7.77 20.62 2.18
N TRP A 153 8.90 21.34 2.19
CA TRP A 153 8.93 22.76 1.87
C TRP A 153 8.39 23.08 0.48
N LYS A 154 8.76 22.27 -0.53
CA LYS A 154 8.30 22.44 -1.92
C LYS A 154 6.82 22.10 -2.14
N ILE A 155 6.21 21.31 -1.27
CA ILE A 155 4.78 20.98 -1.35
C ILE A 155 3.92 22.05 -0.64
N ILE A 156 4.48 22.70 0.39
CA ILE A 156 3.79 23.75 1.17
C ILE A 156 3.90 25.13 0.51
N SER A 157 5.01 25.42 -0.18
CA SER A 157 5.21 26.64 -0.98
C SER A 157 4.54 26.56 -2.34
#